data_AF-A0A0U1M941-F1
#
_entry.id   AF-A0A0U1M941-F1
#
_cell.length_a   1.000
_cell.length_b   1.000
_cell.length_c   1.000
_cell.angle_alpha   90.00
_cell.angle_beta   90.00
_cell.angle_gamma   90.00
#
_symmetry.space_group_name_H-M   'P 1'
#
loop_
_entity.id
_entity.type
_entity.pdbx_description
1 polymer ?
#
loop_
_entity_poly.entity_id
_entity_poly.type
_entity_poly.pdbx_seq_one_letter_code
_entity_poly.pdbx_strand_id
1 'polypeptide(L)'
;MSDNHGKLFSQKNNERRESFTGPFHTDDTPLPEGLESLAELAKQVRQGKGVSPKFKATIEHFSKKLAMLVSVTSGEAHPDAPRSILAYHLLTNQQLDDIARHYHQVWPPLPESFEYPKMVPPWIGTESEDTTDIATKRRRIGRFIGMRGCESPVKSSFGLSVHSTEDSETRNADQDEGRGIAQRLEREWQEALLRARLEDSSGLIIPPKGPF
;
A
#
# COMPACT_ATOMS: atom_id res chain seq x y z
N MET A 1 1.89 77.83 -19.89
CA MET A 1 0.43 77.98 -19.98
C MET A 1 -0.15 76.64 -19.53
N SER A 2 -0.18 76.41 -18.23
CA SER A 2 -1.29 76.73 -17.31
C SER A 2 -2.25 75.53 -17.28
N ASP A 3 -2.20 74.73 -16.20
CA ASP A 3 -2.95 74.91 -14.93
C ASP A 3 -4.41 74.45 -15.11
N ASN A 4 -5.12 73.80 -14.19
CA ASN A 4 -4.88 73.12 -12.92
C ASN A 4 -6.29 72.59 -12.49
N HIS A 5 -6.35 71.83 -11.39
CA HIS A 5 -7.54 71.43 -10.61
C HIS A 5 -8.25 70.12 -11.02
N GLY A 6 -8.53 69.18 -10.10
CA GLY A 6 -8.42 69.25 -8.66
C GLY A 6 -8.52 67.88 -7.97
N LYS A 7 -7.74 67.76 -6.90
CA LYS A 7 -7.79 66.73 -5.85
C LYS A 7 -9.09 66.87 -5.04
N LEU A 8 -9.61 65.77 -4.52
CA LEU A 8 -10.50 65.79 -3.35
C LEU A 8 -10.28 64.55 -2.45
N PHE A 9 -9.78 64.83 -1.23
CA PHE A 9 -10.00 64.21 0.10
C PHE A 9 -9.99 62.67 0.24
N SER A 10 -9.10 62.02 1.01
CA SER A 10 -8.70 62.13 2.43
C SER A 10 -9.76 61.65 3.45
N GLN A 11 -9.63 60.39 3.90
CA GLN A 11 -10.04 59.89 5.22
C GLN A 11 -9.20 58.61 5.48
N LYS A 12 -8.08 58.70 6.23
CA LYS A 12 -7.97 58.44 7.68
C LYS A 12 -8.80 57.24 8.15
N ASN A 13 -8.16 56.10 8.31
CA ASN A 13 -8.54 55.06 9.28
C ASN A 13 -7.27 54.56 9.96
N ASN A 14 -6.97 55.19 11.10
CA ASN A 14 -6.05 54.75 12.14
C ASN A 14 -6.90 54.60 13.40
N GLU A 15 -6.48 53.73 14.34
CA GLU A 15 -7.16 53.31 15.59
C GLU A 15 -8.10 52.10 15.34
N ARG A 16 -7.97 50.94 15.99
CA ARG A 16 -7.49 50.58 17.34
C ARG A 16 -6.65 49.30 17.30
N ARG A 17 -5.45 49.34 17.87
CA ARG A 17 -4.84 48.17 18.51
C ARG A 17 -5.40 48.11 19.93
N GLU A 18 -6.39 47.26 20.16
CA GLU A 18 -6.76 46.88 21.53
C GLU A 18 -5.71 45.87 22.02
N SER A 19 -4.84 46.36 22.90
CA SER A 19 -3.94 45.55 23.70
C SER A 19 -4.77 44.71 24.67
N PHE A 20 -5.04 43.46 24.31
CA PHE A 20 -5.61 42.48 25.21
C PHE A 20 -4.53 42.01 26.20
N THR A 21 -4.30 42.80 27.25
CA THR A 21 -3.55 42.37 28.43
C THR A 21 -4.51 41.61 29.34
N GLY A 22 -4.80 40.36 28.99
CA GLY A 22 -5.39 39.40 29.93
C GLY A 22 -4.31 38.88 30.89
N PRO A 23 -4.63 38.58 32.15
CA PRO A 23 -3.68 37.98 33.08
C PRO A 23 -3.42 36.54 32.61
N PHE A 24 -2.22 36.30 32.07
CA PHE A 24 -1.70 34.94 31.93
C PHE A 24 -1.54 34.39 33.35
N HIS A 25 -2.55 33.65 33.81
CA HIS A 25 -2.40 32.70 34.89
C HIS A 25 -1.51 31.59 34.34
N THR A 26 -0.25 31.52 34.79
CA THR A 26 0.60 30.35 34.61
C THR A 26 0.02 29.27 35.51
N ASP A 27 -1.01 28.60 35.00
CA ASP A 27 -1.45 27.34 35.58
C ASP A 27 -0.39 26.32 35.18
N ASP A 28 0.52 26.02 36.11
CA ASP A 28 1.48 24.92 36.06
C ASP A 28 0.71 23.60 36.13
N THR A 29 -0.13 23.33 35.14
CA THR A 29 -0.77 22.04 34.98
C THR A 29 0.27 21.10 34.36
N PRO A 30 0.70 20.03 35.08
CA PRO A 30 1.63 19.07 34.50
C PRO A 30 1.01 18.50 33.23
N LEU A 31 1.75 18.58 32.12
CA LEU A 31 1.37 17.93 30.87
C LEU A 31 1.14 16.43 31.15
N PRO A 32 0.11 15.82 30.55
CA PRO A 32 -0.25 14.44 30.83
C PRO A 32 0.94 13.50 30.56
N GLU A 33 1.25 12.64 31.52
CA GLU A 33 2.43 11.73 31.59
C GLU A 33 2.69 10.89 30.32
N GLY A 34 1.71 10.78 29.42
CA GLY A 34 1.84 10.07 28.13
C GLY A 34 2.65 10.81 27.05
N LEU A 35 2.74 12.15 27.10
CA LEU A 35 3.46 12.92 26.07
C LEU A 35 4.96 12.96 26.30
N GLU A 36 5.41 12.92 27.57
CA GLU A 36 6.82 12.79 27.91
C GLU A 36 7.37 11.43 27.47
N SER A 37 6.57 10.37 27.63
CA SER A 37 6.86 9.02 27.13
C SER A 37 7.11 9.00 25.62
N LEU A 38 6.26 9.66 24.82
CA LEU A 38 6.43 9.76 23.37
C LEU A 38 7.63 10.64 22.97
N ALA A 39 7.88 11.73 23.69
CA ALA A 39 9.03 12.59 23.46
C ALA A 39 10.35 11.88 23.79
N GLU A 40 10.37 11.06 24.83
CA GLU A 40 11.51 10.26 25.26
C GLU A 40 11.77 9.10 24.27
N LEU A 41 10.71 8.44 23.79
CA LEU A 41 10.79 7.47 22.69
C LEU A 41 11.33 8.12 21.41
N ALA A 42 10.85 9.32 21.06
CA ALA A 42 11.35 10.06 19.90
C ALA A 42 12.82 10.46 20.06
N LYS A 43 13.28 10.82 21.28
CA LYS A 43 14.70 11.05 21.57
C LYS A 43 15.53 9.78 21.41
N GLN A 44 15.06 8.64 21.91
CA GLN A 44 15.76 7.36 21.80
C GLN A 44 15.89 6.91 20.33
N VAL A 45 14.84 7.09 19.53
CA VAL A 45 14.86 6.86 18.07
C VAL A 45 15.87 7.78 17.38
N ARG A 46 15.90 9.08 17.71
CA ARG A 46 16.87 10.05 17.16
C ARG A 46 18.32 9.72 17.54
N GLN A 47 18.53 9.13 18.72
CA GLN A 47 19.84 8.69 19.20
C GLN A 47 20.31 7.36 18.57
N GLY A 48 19.50 6.73 17.70
CA GLY A 48 19.89 5.54 16.95
C GLY A 48 20.11 4.28 17.78
N LYS A 49 19.89 4.33 19.10
CA LYS A 49 19.94 3.18 20.01
C LYS A 49 18.69 2.32 19.75
N GLY A 50 18.88 1.16 19.14
CA GLY A 50 17.83 0.13 19.04
C GLY A 50 17.20 -0.08 17.65
N VAL A 51 17.68 0.61 16.60
CA VAL A 51 17.19 0.33 15.25
C VAL A 51 17.87 -0.93 14.70
N SER A 52 17.10 -2.00 14.52
CA SER A 52 17.64 -3.24 13.95
C SER A 52 18.23 -2.97 12.54
N PRO A 53 19.34 -3.63 12.17
CA PRO A 53 19.91 -3.48 10.82
C PRO A 53 18.90 -3.82 9.71
N LYS A 54 17.99 -4.77 9.97
CA LYS A 54 16.90 -5.13 9.06
C LYS A 54 15.95 -3.95 8.81
N PHE A 55 15.60 -3.19 9.85
CA PHE A 55 14.74 -2.02 9.69
C PHE A 55 15.37 -0.97 8.78
N LYS A 56 16.67 -0.66 8.95
CA LYS A 56 17.37 0.30 8.08
C LYS A 56 17.36 -0.15 6.61
N ALA A 57 17.72 -1.41 6.35
CA ALA A 57 17.70 -1.97 5.00
C ALA A 57 16.29 -1.93 4.36
N THR A 58 15.25 -2.18 5.17
CA THR A 58 13.85 -2.08 4.72
C THR A 58 13.44 -0.66 4.38
N ILE A 59 13.80 0.32 5.22
CA ILE A 59 13.52 1.74 4.95
C ILE A 59 14.29 2.22 3.70
N GLU A 60 15.56 1.84 3.55
CA GLU A 60 16.34 2.11 2.34
C GLU A 60 15.68 1.52 1.09
N HIS A 61 15.19 0.27 1.18
CA HIS A 61 14.44 -0.35 0.08
C HIS A 61 13.18 0.45 -0.27
N PHE A 62 12.33 0.76 0.71
CA PHE A 62 11.10 1.52 0.50
C PHE A 62 11.32 2.94 0.00
N SER A 63 12.47 3.55 0.33
CA SER A 63 12.84 4.89 -0.12
C SER A 63 13.34 4.94 -1.57
N LYS A 64 13.56 3.79 -2.23
CA LYS A 64 14.01 3.75 -3.63
C LYS A 64 12.99 4.42 -4.54
N LYS A 65 13.49 5.26 -5.45
CA LYS A 65 12.66 5.98 -6.41
C LYS A 65 12.14 5.03 -7.49
N LEU A 66 10.91 5.27 -7.91
CA LEU A 66 10.30 4.62 -9.06
C LEU A 66 10.18 5.61 -10.21
N ALA A 67 10.50 5.17 -11.42
CA ALA A 67 10.26 5.92 -12.64
C ALA A 67 8.98 5.38 -13.29
N MET A 68 7.94 6.21 -13.29
CA MET A 68 6.66 5.86 -13.90
C MET A 68 6.70 6.15 -15.39
N LEU A 69 5.96 5.35 -16.16
CA LEU A 69 5.76 5.58 -17.59
C LEU A 69 4.99 6.90 -17.81
N VAL A 70 5.07 7.43 -19.02
CA VAL A 70 4.22 8.54 -19.47
C VAL A 70 3.03 7.98 -20.23
N SER A 71 1.90 8.68 -20.20
CA SER A 71 0.76 8.29 -21.03
C SER A 71 1.08 8.52 -22.49
N VAL A 72 0.68 7.59 -23.36
CA VAL A 72 0.82 7.68 -24.81
C VAL A 72 0.11 8.92 -25.37
N THR A 73 -1.04 9.28 -24.81
CA THR A 73 -1.86 10.39 -25.31
C THR A 73 -1.39 11.73 -24.80
N SER A 74 -1.07 11.86 -23.51
CA SER A 74 -0.68 13.14 -22.91
C SER A 74 0.82 13.39 -22.91
N GLY A 75 1.65 12.36 -23.03
CA GLY A 75 3.10 12.45 -22.82
C GLY A 75 3.51 12.71 -21.37
N GLU A 76 2.57 12.68 -20.42
CA GLU A 76 2.80 12.99 -19.01
C GLU A 76 2.47 11.81 -18.10
N ALA A 77 3.17 11.75 -16.96
CA ALA A 77 2.85 10.79 -15.89
C ALA A 77 1.59 11.22 -15.13
N HIS A 78 0.83 10.25 -14.62
CA HIS A 78 -0.33 10.51 -13.76
C HIS A 78 0.06 11.36 -12.52
N PRO A 79 -0.75 12.30 -12.04
CA PRO A 79 -0.45 13.12 -10.85
C PRO A 79 -0.15 12.27 -9.60
N ASP A 80 -0.90 11.19 -9.38
CA ASP A 80 -0.69 10.24 -8.26
C ASP A 80 0.35 9.14 -8.57
N ALA A 81 1.11 9.26 -9.67
CA ALA A 81 2.15 8.31 -10.02
C ALA A 81 3.15 8.17 -8.85
N PRO A 82 3.35 6.95 -8.31
CA PRO A 82 4.18 6.75 -7.14
C PRO A 82 5.65 7.08 -7.45
N ARG A 83 6.24 7.98 -6.66
CA ARG A 83 7.64 8.39 -6.83
C ARG A 83 8.64 7.48 -6.12
N SER A 84 8.16 6.59 -5.27
CA SER A 84 8.98 5.63 -4.50
C SER A 84 8.24 4.31 -4.27
N ILE A 85 8.98 3.27 -3.89
CA ILE A 85 8.41 1.96 -3.54
C ILE A 85 7.42 2.12 -2.37
N LEU A 86 7.73 2.94 -1.36
CA LEU A 86 6.81 3.24 -0.27
C LEU A 86 5.50 3.84 -0.79
N ALA A 87 5.60 4.89 -1.63
CA ALA A 87 4.42 5.57 -2.16
C ALA A 87 3.52 4.61 -2.95
N TYR A 88 4.12 3.70 -3.73
CA TYR A 88 3.38 2.65 -4.43
C TYR A 88 2.58 1.76 -3.47
N HIS A 89 3.17 1.31 -2.36
CA HIS A 89 2.47 0.50 -1.36
C HIS A 89 1.40 1.25 -0.57
N LEU A 90 1.34 2.58 -0.68
CA LEU A 90 0.34 3.42 -0.03
C LEU A 90 -0.79 3.85 -0.96
N LEU A 91 -0.74 3.51 -2.26
CA LEU A 91 -1.79 3.86 -3.23
C LEU A 91 -3.15 3.30 -2.82
N THR A 92 -4.18 4.14 -2.85
CA THR A 92 -5.56 3.74 -2.56
C THR A 92 -6.19 3.00 -3.74
N ASN A 93 -7.36 2.36 -3.52
CA ASN A 93 -8.12 1.75 -4.60
C ASN A 93 -8.45 2.75 -5.71
N GLN A 94 -8.97 3.92 -5.34
CA GLN A 94 -9.30 4.96 -6.31
C GLN A 94 -8.09 5.42 -7.11
N GLN A 95 -6.96 5.67 -6.45
CA GLN A 95 -5.73 6.07 -7.15
C GLN A 95 -5.25 5.00 -8.14
N LEU A 96 -5.39 3.72 -7.81
CA LEU A 96 -5.04 2.63 -8.73
C LEU A 96 -5.98 2.58 -9.93
N ASP A 97 -7.26 2.86 -9.72
CA ASP A 97 -8.27 2.90 -10.79
C ASP A 97 -8.01 4.08 -11.73
N ASP A 98 -7.72 5.26 -11.19
CA ASP A 98 -7.39 6.47 -11.96
C ASP A 98 -6.08 6.28 -12.75
N ILE A 99 -5.06 5.67 -12.13
CA ILE A 99 -3.82 5.27 -12.80
C ILE A 99 -4.11 4.30 -13.95
N ALA A 100 -4.95 3.28 -13.75
CA ALA A 100 -5.29 2.32 -14.78
C ALA A 100 -5.99 2.99 -15.98
N ARG A 101 -6.91 3.93 -15.73
CA ARG A 101 -7.56 4.73 -16.79
C ARG A 101 -6.56 5.59 -17.55
N HIS A 102 -5.68 6.30 -16.84
CA HIS A 102 -4.68 7.21 -17.43
C HIS A 102 -3.72 6.52 -18.41
N TYR A 103 -3.36 5.27 -18.11
CA TYR A 103 -2.50 4.46 -18.97
C TYR A 103 -3.26 3.47 -19.87
N HIS A 104 -4.55 3.72 -20.13
CA HIS A 104 -5.39 2.91 -21.01
C HIS A 104 -5.40 1.41 -20.65
N GLN A 105 -5.25 1.05 -19.38
CA GLN A 105 -5.31 -0.33 -18.88
C GLN A 105 -6.75 -0.72 -18.50
N VAL A 106 -7.68 -0.56 -19.46
CA VAL A 106 -9.14 -0.67 -19.26
C VAL A 106 -9.76 -1.67 -20.24
N TRP A 107 -11.00 -2.07 -19.98
CA TRP A 107 -11.83 -2.88 -20.89
C TRP A 107 -13.04 -2.09 -21.43
N PRO A 108 -13.39 -2.20 -22.72
CA PRO A 108 -12.59 -2.80 -23.79
C PRO A 108 -11.27 -2.03 -24.02
N PRO A 109 -10.22 -2.69 -24.55
CA PRO A 109 -8.94 -2.04 -24.80
C PRO A 109 -9.08 -0.98 -25.90
N LEU A 110 -8.34 0.12 -25.75
CA LEU A 110 -8.22 1.16 -26.76
C LEU A 110 -6.99 0.92 -27.66
N PRO A 111 -6.88 1.55 -28.84
CA PRO A 111 -5.66 1.47 -29.66
C PRO A 111 -4.38 1.80 -28.87
N GLU A 112 -4.43 2.81 -28.01
CA GLU A 112 -3.32 3.27 -27.17
C GLU A 112 -2.90 2.23 -26.12
N SER A 113 -3.79 1.31 -25.74
CA SER A 113 -3.47 0.23 -24.80
C SER A 113 -2.34 -0.67 -25.33
N PHE A 114 -2.24 -0.81 -26.65
CA PHE A 114 -1.24 -1.67 -27.31
C PHE A 114 0.12 -0.99 -27.51
N GLU A 115 0.22 0.32 -27.29
CA GLU A 115 1.47 1.07 -27.44
C GLU A 115 2.37 0.99 -26.20
N TYR A 116 1.83 0.54 -25.07
CA TYR A 116 2.62 0.34 -23.86
C TYR A 116 3.46 -0.93 -23.92
N PRO A 117 4.69 -0.92 -23.33
CA PRO A 117 5.57 -2.09 -23.32
C PRO A 117 4.98 -3.33 -22.65
N LYS A 118 4.03 -3.13 -21.72
CA LYS A 118 3.32 -4.19 -21.03
C LYS A 118 1.85 -3.82 -20.90
N MET A 119 0.99 -4.77 -21.22
CA MET A 119 -0.42 -4.71 -20.86
C MET A 119 -0.66 -5.54 -19.61
N VAL A 120 -1.63 -5.11 -18.80
CA VAL A 120 -2.09 -5.88 -17.64
C VAL A 120 -3.55 -6.25 -17.78
N PRO A 121 -4.00 -7.36 -17.18
CA PRO A 121 -5.43 -7.71 -17.22
C PRO A 121 -6.25 -6.54 -16.66
N PRO A 122 -7.20 -5.97 -17.43
CA PRO A 122 -8.00 -4.86 -16.94
C PRO A 122 -8.94 -5.34 -15.84
N TRP A 123 -9.29 -4.43 -14.94
CA TRP A 123 -10.42 -4.59 -14.02
C TRP A 123 -11.42 -3.46 -14.20
N ILE A 124 -10.95 -2.28 -14.62
CA ILE A 124 -11.79 -1.16 -15.05
C ILE A 124 -12.57 -1.52 -16.31
N GLY A 125 -13.87 -1.24 -16.30
CA GLY A 125 -14.80 -1.55 -17.39
C GLY A 125 -15.20 -3.02 -17.47
N THR A 126 -14.87 -3.81 -16.45
CA THR A 126 -15.28 -5.22 -16.34
C THR A 126 -16.30 -5.39 -15.21
N GLU A 127 -17.01 -6.52 -15.17
CA GLU A 127 -17.88 -6.89 -14.05
C GLU A 127 -17.12 -6.98 -12.70
N SER A 128 -15.79 -7.05 -12.74
CA SER A 128 -14.94 -7.15 -11.57
C SER A 128 -14.39 -5.81 -11.06
N GLU A 129 -14.80 -4.67 -11.63
CA GLU A 129 -14.28 -3.34 -11.27
C GLU A 129 -14.38 -3.04 -9.78
N ASP A 130 -15.56 -3.34 -9.21
CA ASP A 130 -15.89 -3.10 -7.80
C ASP A 130 -15.45 -4.24 -6.87
N THR A 131 -15.23 -5.44 -7.41
CA THR A 131 -14.90 -6.64 -6.62
C THR A 131 -13.41 -6.97 -6.58
N THR A 132 -12.61 -6.32 -7.44
CA THR A 132 -11.16 -6.54 -7.49
C THR A 132 -10.48 -5.95 -6.25
N ASP A 133 -9.82 -6.80 -5.48
CA ASP A 133 -9.09 -6.38 -4.28
C ASP A 133 -7.89 -5.48 -4.58
N ILE A 134 -7.57 -4.59 -3.64
CA ILE A 134 -6.47 -3.63 -3.72
C ILE A 134 -5.12 -4.32 -3.96
N ALA A 135 -4.88 -5.50 -3.37
CA ALA A 135 -3.63 -6.23 -3.58
C ALA A 135 -3.49 -6.69 -5.04
N THR A 136 -4.61 -7.05 -5.68
CA THR A 136 -4.65 -7.43 -7.09
C THR A 136 -4.43 -6.21 -7.99
N LYS A 137 -5.11 -5.10 -7.72
CA LYS A 137 -4.92 -3.83 -8.44
C LYS A 137 -3.47 -3.37 -8.36
N ARG A 138 -2.89 -3.34 -7.15
CA ARG A 138 -1.47 -3.01 -6.92
C ARG A 138 -0.55 -3.92 -7.72
N ARG A 139 -0.70 -5.25 -7.61
CA ARG A 139 0.14 -6.21 -8.36
C ARG A 139 0.10 -5.96 -9.86
N ARG A 140 -1.08 -5.73 -10.43
CA ARG A 140 -1.23 -5.43 -11.85
C ARG A 140 -0.49 -4.14 -12.20
N ILE A 141 -0.70 -3.04 -11.48
CA ILE A 141 0.06 -1.79 -11.68
C ILE A 141 1.57 -2.00 -11.48
N GLY A 142 1.99 -2.73 -10.45
CA GLY A 142 3.39 -3.06 -10.19
C GLY A 142 4.05 -3.77 -11.38
N ARG A 143 3.34 -4.71 -12.02
CA ARG A 143 3.80 -5.38 -13.25
C ARG A 143 3.93 -4.40 -14.41
N PHE A 144 2.93 -3.53 -14.58
CA PHE A 144 2.89 -2.51 -15.63
C PHE A 144 4.11 -1.59 -15.56
N ILE A 145 4.50 -1.17 -14.35
CA ILE A 145 5.60 -0.23 -14.11
C ILE A 145 6.96 -0.93 -13.93
N GLY A 146 7.02 -2.25 -14.13
CA GLY A 146 8.27 -3.02 -14.09
C GLY A 146 8.80 -3.37 -12.69
N MET A 147 7.97 -3.34 -11.65
CA MET A 147 8.36 -3.82 -10.33
C MET A 147 8.52 -5.34 -10.29
N ARG A 148 9.61 -5.81 -9.69
CA ARG A 148 9.85 -7.23 -9.44
C ARG A 148 8.90 -7.76 -8.37
N GLY A 149 8.57 -9.05 -8.44
CA GLY A 149 7.64 -9.70 -7.50
C GLY A 149 6.17 -9.35 -7.73
N CYS A 150 5.86 -8.60 -8.80
CA CYS A 150 4.49 -8.29 -9.23
C CYS A 150 4.05 -9.14 -10.44
N GLU A 151 4.86 -10.12 -10.85
CA GLU A 151 4.55 -11.03 -11.94
C GLU A 151 3.44 -12.02 -11.51
N SER A 152 2.33 -12.09 -12.24
CA SER A 152 1.27 -13.09 -12.02
C SER A 152 1.65 -14.44 -12.67
N PRO A 153 1.18 -15.62 -12.17
CA PRO A 153 0.01 -15.81 -11.29
C PRO A 153 0.29 -16.55 -9.97
N VAL A 154 -0.55 -16.33 -8.95
CA VAL A 154 -0.75 -17.32 -7.88
C VAL A 154 -2.26 -17.38 -7.59
N LYS A 155 -2.90 -18.50 -7.97
CA LYS A 155 -4.12 -18.97 -7.28
C LYS A 155 -3.69 -19.12 -5.83
N SER A 156 -4.18 -18.28 -4.92
CA SER A 156 -3.78 -18.32 -3.52
C SER A 156 -4.30 -19.61 -2.87
N SER A 157 -3.51 -20.67 -2.91
CA SER A 157 -3.28 -21.51 -1.74
C SER A 157 -1.78 -21.78 -1.68
N PHE A 158 -1.25 -21.93 -0.48
CA PHE A 158 0.18 -22.07 -0.21
C PHE A 158 0.87 -23.08 -1.16
N GLY A 159 1.99 -22.66 -1.77
CA GLY A 159 3.05 -23.58 -2.21
C GLY A 159 3.31 -23.68 -3.72
N LEU A 160 4.50 -23.19 -4.10
CA LEU A 160 5.28 -23.45 -5.32
C LEU A 160 4.72 -22.98 -6.68
N SER A 161 5.51 -22.12 -7.34
CA SER A 161 5.35 -21.78 -8.75
C SER A 161 5.73 -22.95 -9.65
N VAL A 162 4.88 -23.29 -10.61
CA VAL A 162 5.27 -24.05 -11.80
C VAL A 162 4.80 -23.30 -13.05
N HIS A 163 5.67 -23.37 -14.04
CA HIS A 163 5.69 -22.70 -15.32
C HIS A 163 4.41 -22.88 -16.15
N SER A 164 4.11 -21.87 -16.96
CA SER A 164 3.01 -21.78 -17.92
C SER A 164 2.91 -22.96 -18.89
N THR A 165 1.67 -23.40 -19.16
CA THR A 165 1.18 -23.72 -20.52
C THR A 165 -0.35 -23.73 -20.51
N GLU A 166 -0.89 -22.90 -21.40
CA GLU A 166 -2.03 -23.12 -22.31
C GLU A 166 -3.21 -24.02 -21.87
N ASP A 167 -4.39 -23.43 -22.05
CA ASP A 167 -5.62 -24.03 -22.58
C ASP A 167 -6.89 -23.75 -21.77
N SER A 168 -7.76 -23.04 -22.48
CA SER A 168 -9.15 -22.78 -22.18
C SER A 168 -9.88 -24.12 -22.14
N GLU A 169 -10.62 -24.39 -21.04
CA GLU A 169 -11.78 -25.29 -20.91
C GLU A 169 -11.76 -26.09 -19.59
N THR A 170 -11.96 -25.45 -18.43
CA THR A 170 -12.39 -26.19 -17.22
C THR A 170 -12.94 -25.24 -16.17
N ARG A 171 -14.24 -24.90 -16.25
CA ARG A 171 -14.91 -24.07 -15.22
C ARG A 171 -15.81 -24.85 -14.25
N ASN A 172 -15.88 -26.19 -14.35
CA ASN A 172 -16.80 -26.98 -13.53
C ASN A 172 -16.17 -28.12 -12.70
N ALA A 173 -14.86 -28.38 -12.80
CA ALA A 173 -14.18 -29.43 -12.02
C ALA A 173 -13.45 -28.90 -10.76
N ASP A 174 -13.02 -27.63 -10.76
CA ASP A 174 -12.17 -27.04 -9.70
C ASP A 174 -12.86 -26.89 -8.32
N GLN A 175 -14.19 -26.99 -8.22
CA GLN A 175 -14.90 -26.84 -6.94
C GLN A 175 -14.94 -28.12 -6.10
N ASP A 176 -14.85 -29.29 -6.73
CA ASP A 176 -14.98 -30.57 -6.01
C ASP A 176 -13.64 -31.00 -5.38
N GLU A 177 -12.52 -30.74 -6.08
CA GLU A 177 -11.17 -31.00 -5.56
C GLU A 177 -10.82 -30.08 -4.36
N GLY A 178 -11.24 -28.80 -4.41
CA GLY A 178 -11.01 -27.85 -3.31
C GLY A 178 -11.70 -28.26 -2.00
N ARG A 179 -12.88 -28.89 -2.09
CA ARG A 179 -13.61 -29.40 -0.92
C ARG A 179 -12.90 -30.62 -0.31
N GLY A 180 -12.37 -31.51 -1.14
CA GLY A 180 -11.61 -32.68 -0.69
C GLY A 180 -10.29 -32.29 -0.01
N ILE A 181 -9.60 -31.27 -0.52
CA ILE A 181 -8.36 -30.75 0.06
C ILE A 181 -8.64 -30.05 1.40
N ALA A 182 -9.69 -29.23 1.49
CA ALA A 182 -10.07 -28.55 2.73
C ALA A 182 -10.42 -29.54 3.85
N GLN A 183 -11.14 -30.62 3.55
CA GLN A 183 -11.47 -31.66 4.53
C GLN A 183 -10.23 -32.40 5.07
N ARG A 184 -9.22 -32.62 4.22
CA ARG A 184 -7.96 -33.24 4.66
C ARG A 184 -7.18 -32.30 5.57
N LEU A 185 -7.07 -31.03 5.21
CA LEU A 185 -6.39 -30.00 6.01
C LEU A 185 -7.07 -29.80 7.36
N GLU A 186 -8.40 -29.76 7.39
CA GLU A 186 -9.17 -29.63 8.64
C GLU A 186 -8.92 -30.83 9.57
N ARG A 187 -8.87 -32.05 9.04
CA ARG A 187 -8.57 -33.25 9.82
C ARG A 187 -7.15 -33.21 10.41
N GLU A 188 -6.15 -32.87 9.60
CA GLU A 188 -4.76 -32.76 10.06
C GLU A 188 -4.60 -31.66 11.11
N TRP A 189 -5.32 -30.54 10.97
CA TRP A 189 -5.32 -29.46 11.94
C TRP A 189 -5.96 -29.87 13.27
N GLN A 190 -7.09 -30.59 13.23
CA GLN A 190 -7.74 -31.09 14.45
C GLN A 190 -6.89 -32.15 15.17
N GLU A 191 -6.24 -33.04 14.44
CA GLU A 191 -5.29 -34.00 15.02
C GLU A 191 -4.09 -33.30 15.65
N ALA A 192 -3.54 -32.26 15.00
CA ALA A 192 -2.45 -31.46 15.54
C ALA A 192 -2.86 -30.69 16.82
N LEU A 193 -4.08 -30.16 16.88
CA LEU A 193 -4.62 -29.51 18.08
C LEU A 193 -4.81 -30.49 19.24
N LEU A 194 -5.35 -31.68 18.96
CA LEU A 194 -5.49 -32.73 19.98
C LEU A 194 -4.12 -33.18 20.47
N ARG A 195 -3.15 -33.31 19.57
CA ARG A 195 -1.77 -33.67 19.89
C ARG A 195 -1.11 -32.60 20.76
N ALA A 196 -1.23 -31.32 20.41
CA ALA A 196 -0.72 -30.22 21.23
C ALA A 196 -1.37 -30.20 22.62
N ARG A 197 -2.69 -30.44 22.71
CA ARG A 197 -3.40 -30.52 24.00
C ARG A 197 -2.95 -31.71 24.86
N LEU A 198 -2.58 -32.82 24.23
CA LEU A 198 -2.04 -34.00 24.92
C LEU A 198 -0.56 -33.83 25.28
N GLU A 199 0.22 -33.16 24.43
CA GLU A 199 1.63 -32.81 24.65
C GLU A 199 1.79 -31.79 25.78
N ASP A 200 0.85 -30.84 25.95
CA ASP A 200 0.77 -29.97 27.13
C ASP A 200 0.55 -30.74 28.44
N SER A 201 -0.05 -31.95 28.39
CA SER A 201 -0.23 -32.84 29.55
C SER A 201 0.89 -33.88 29.73
N SER A 202 1.74 -34.08 28.73
CA SER A 202 2.77 -35.13 28.72
C SER A 202 4.10 -34.56 28.24
N GLY A 203 4.63 -33.62 29.01
CA GLY A 203 6.00 -33.15 28.82
C GLY A 203 6.97 -34.31 28.99
N LEU A 204 7.51 -34.84 27.88
CA LEU A 204 8.82 -35.49 27.77
C LEU A 204 9.13 -35.72 26.27
N ILE A 205 10.09 -34.95 25.75
CA ILE A 205 10.61 -35.02 24.37
C ILE A 205 11.48 -36.27 24.21
N ILE A 206 11.21 -37.10 23.19
CA ILE A 206 12.20 -38.05 22.64
C ILE A 206 12.26 -37.86 21.12
N PRO A 207 13.41 -37.41 20.56
CA PRO A 207 13.56 -37.35 19.10
C PRO A 207 13.76 -38.75 18.50
N PRO A 208 13.27 -39.02 17.28
CA PRO A 208 13.37 -40.33 16.66
C PRO A 208 14.81 -40.65 16.23
N LYS A 209 15.29 -41.85 16.58
CA LYS A 209 16.51 -42.45 16.01
C LYS A 209 16.23 -42.89 14.58
N GLY A 210 17.02 -42.39 13.63
CA GLY A 210 17.02 -42.86 12.24
C GLY A 210 17.64 -44.27 12.10
N PRO A 211 17.28 -45.02 11.05
CA PRO A 211 17.75 -46.39 10.86
C PRO A 211 19.17 -46.44 10.24
N PHE A 212 19.97 -47.39 10.71
CA PHE A 212 21.08 -48.02 9.98
C PHE A 212 20.58 -49.31 9.34
#